data_AF-A0A6M5YIZ6-F1
#
_entry.id   AF-A0A6M5YIZ6-F1
#
_cell.length_a   1.000
_cell.length_b   1.000
_cell.length_c   1.000
_cell.angle_alpha   90.00
_cell.angle_beta   90.00
_cell.angle_gamma   90.00
#
_symmetry.space_group_name_H-M   'P 1'
#
loop_
_entity.id
_entity.type
_entity.pdbx_description
1 polymer ?
#
loop_
_entity_poly.entity_id
_entity_poly.type
_entity_poly.pdbx_seq_one_letter_code
_entity_poly.pdbx_strand_id
1 'polypeptide(L)'
;MSSPAPVMPTTAPQPLAPHDDSLGIDRAFVLQMARMPALAVLWVAASFLAHLAWAAVWPEGLNAGPLVVISVGMILAAVIDGWALKVPNWITLPLVLSGWALGALHDFGVPVDAGTGGFGVAVLGTFMGFFLLLPMLAIRGVGEGDVKMQMGFGAWVGAYFGTTSPTGLHGLGVVFWAFCFGAIVGGAFGMVIILIRRQFSQNAGIVREIFNDLQLFGTGQVSAATRQAQARRSRWTKLPYGIPLCVGFIMYLLYMLVLMA
;
A
#
# COMPACT_ATOMS: atom_id res chain seq x y z
N MET A 1 53.42 59.16 25.31
CA MET A 1 52.10 58.51 25.48
C MET A 1 52.00 57.43 24.43
N SER A 2 52.23 56.18 24.83
CA SER A 2 52.28 55.01 23.96
C SER A 2 50.88 54.50 23.65
N SER A 3 50.50 54.45 22.37
CA SER A 3 49.26 53.81 21.92
C SER A 3 49.28 52.30 22.24
N PRO A 4 48.19 51.71 22.76
CA PRO A 4 48.12 50.28 22.98
C PRO A 4 47.93 49.54 21.65
N ALA A 5 48.59 48.39 21.51
CA ALA A 5 48.48 47.51 20.35
C ALA A 5 47.06 46.91 20.22
N PRO A 6 46.57 46.65 19.00
CA PRO A 6 45.26 46.05 18.78
C PRO A 6 45.25 44.58 19.22
N VAL A 7 44.29 44.22 20.08
CA VAL A 7 44.04 42.84 20.52
C VAL A 7 43.43 42.07 19.36
N MET A 8 44.10 41.02 18.89
CA MET A 8 43.53 40.12 17.87
C MET A 8 42.34 39.36 18.48
N PRO A 9 41.20 39.24 17.76
CA PRO A 9 40.08 38.44 18.23
C PRO A 9 40.48 36.96 18.24
N THR A 10 40.42 36.36 19.43
CA THR A 10 40.55 34.91 19.64
C THR A 10 39.44 34.20 18.87
N THR A 11 39.81 33.51 17.79
CA THR A 11 38.90 32.63 17.05
C THR A 11 38.43 31.52 17.98
N ALA A 12 37.16 31.56 18.39
CA ALA A 12 36.55 30.44 19.09
C ALA A 12 36.67 29.18 18.23
N PRO A 13 36.98 28.00 18.80
CA PRO A 13 36.99 26.76 18.05
C PRO A 13 35.62 26.55 17.41
N GLN A 14 35.59 26.42 16.08
CA GLN A 14 34.36 26.05 15.38
C GLN A 14 33.88 24.70 15.94
N PRO A 15 32.58 24.53 16.23
CA PRO A 15 32.03 23.23 16.53
C PRO A 15 32.35 22.30 15.36
N LEU A 16 33.00 21.16 15.66
CA LEU A 16 33.20 20.08 14.70
C LEU A 16 31.87 19.82 13.97
N ALA A 17 31.89 19.97 12.65
CA ALA A 17 30.76 19.60 11.82
C ALA A 17 30.34 18.15 12.17
N PRO A 18 29.04 17.86 12.29
CA PRO A 18 28.59 16.50 12.58
C PRO A 18 29.19 15.57 11.53
N HIS A 19 29.82 14.51 12.03
CA HIS A 19 30.51 13.49 11.26
C HIS A 19 29.61 13.06 10.08
N ASP A 20 30.02 13.37 8.86
CA ASP A 20 29.40 12.82 7.65
C ASP A 20 29.64 11.31 7.69
N ASP A 21 28.59 10.54 7.95
CA ASP A 21 28.61 9.09 7.79
C ASP A 21 28.86 8.79 6.30
N SER A 22 30.11 8.50 5.97
CA SER A 22 30.71 8.35 4.64
C SER A 22 30.07 7.27 3.73
N LEU A 23 28.93 6.69 4.11
CA LEU A 23 28.14 5.78 3.27
C LEU A 23 26.85 6.44 2.74
N GLY A 24 26.45 7.63 3.20
CA GLY A 24 25.20 8.27 2.77
C GLY A 24 23.93 7.47 3.08
N ILE A 25 24.06 6.35 3.81
CA ILE A 25 22.96 5.51 4.27
C ILE A 25 22.72 5.87 5.72
N ASP A 26 21.61 6.57 5.96
CA ASP A 26 21.16 6.95 7.30
C ASP A 26 21.02 5.70 8.20
N ARG A 27 21.66 5.71 9.37
CA ARG A 27 21.53 4.66 10.38
C ARG A 27 20.06 4.34 10.71
N ALA A 28 19.19 5.36 10.68
CA ALA A 28 17.75 5.18 10.87
C ALA A 28 17.12 4.32 9.77
N PHE A 29 17.56 4.49 8.52
CA PHE A 29 17.13 3.67 7.39
C PHE A 29 17.58 2.21 7.53
N VAL A 30 18.84 1.97 7.95
CA VAL A 30 19.36 0.61 8.19
C VAL A 30 18.59 -0.08 9.32
N LEU A 31 18.37 0.62 10.43
CA LEU A 31 17.59 0.09 11.56
C LEU A 31 16.14 -0.20 11.14
N GLN A 32 15.55 0.64 10.28
CA GLN A 32 14.23 0.39 9.73
C GLN A 32 14.23 -0.87 8.84
N MET A 33 15.21 -1.02 7.94
CA MET A 33 15.35 -2.20 7.08
C MET A 33 15.54 -3.48 7.89
N ALA A 34 16.36 -3.44 8.96
CA ALA A 34 16.59 -4.58 9.84
C ALA A 34 15.32 -5.03 10.59
N ARG A 35 14.37 -4.11 10.86
CA ARG A 35 13.09 -4.43 11.50
C ARG A 35 12.06 -5.02 10.55
N MET A 36 12.19 -4.83 9.23
CA MET A 36 11.18 -5.28 8.27
C MET A 36 10.99 -6.80 8.26
N PRO A 37 12.04 -7.64 8.25
CA PRO A 37 11.88 -9.09 8.34
C PRO A 37 11.22 -9.53 9.64
N ALA A 38 11.58 -8.91 10.77
CA ALA A 38 10.97 -9.23 12.07
C ALA A 38 9.47 -8.91 12.06
N LEU A 39 9.07 -7.77 11.52
CA LEU A 39 7.66 -7.41 11.35
C LEU A 39 6.95 -8.38 10.38
N ALA A 40 7.61 -8.82 9.31
CA ALA A 40 7.03 -9.78 8.39
C ALA A 40 6.78 -11.14 9.07
N VAL A 41 7.73 -11.62 9.87
CA VAL A 41 7.58 -12.84 10.68
C VAL A 41 6.44 -12.69 11.68
N LEU A 42 6.30 -11.53 12.33
CA LEU A 42 5.18 -11.27 13.23
C LEU A 42 3.83 -11.36 12.52
N TRP A 43 3.72 -10.87 11.28
CA TRP A 43 2.50 -10.99 10.49
C TRP A 43 2.18 -12.45 10.12
N VAL A 44 3.19 -13.24 9.72
CA VAL A 44 3.01 -14.68 9.45
C VAL A 44 2.62 -15.42 10.72
N ALA A 45 3.28 -15.14 11.86
CA ALA A 45 2.95 -15.74 13.15
C ALA A 45 1.53 -15.37 13.61
N ALA A 46 1.12 -14.11 13.43
CA ALA A 46 -0.25 -13.68 13.71
C ALA A 46 -1.27 -14.42 12.84
N SER A 47 -0.96 -14.62 11.55
CA SER A 47 -1.77 -15.41 10.62
C SER A 47 -1.90 -16.86 11.06
N PHE A 48 -0.79 -17.49 11.45
CA PHE A 48 -0.77 -18.86 11.96
C PHE A 48 -1.59 -19.01 13.25
N LEU A 49 -1.42 -18.09 14.20
CA LEU A 49 -2.21 -18.09 15.44
C LEU A 49 -3.70 -17.87 15.17
N ALA A 50 -4.04 -16.97 14.25
CA ALA A 50 -5.42 -16.74 13.83
C ALA A 50 -6.01 -17.97 13.14
N HIS A 51 -5.22 -18.67 12.32
CA HIS A 51 -5.60 -19.94 11.71
C HIS A 51 -5.94 -20.99 12.77
N LEU A 52 -5.07 -21.17 13.77
CA LEU A 52 -5.31 -22.11 14.87
C LEU A 52 -6.53 -21.74 15.71
N ALA A 53 -6.68 -20.47 16.06
CA ALA A 53 -7.83 -19.98 16.83
C ALA A 53 -9.15 -20.18 16.05
N TRP A 54 -9.14 -19.89 14.75
CA TRP A 54 -10.30 -20.09 13.89
C TRP A 54 -10.67 -21.57 13.78
N ALA A 55 -9.70 -22.45 13.58
CA ALA A 55 -9.93 -23.89 13.52
C ALA A 55 -10.51 -24.45 14.83
N ALA A 56 -10.14 -23.86 15.98
CA ALA A 56 -10.68 -24.26 17.28
C ALA A 56 -12.14 -23.81 17.50
N VAL A 57 -12.52 -22.64 16.97
CA VAL A 57 -13.88 -22.09 17.11
C VAL A 57 -14.82 -22.62 16.04
N TRP A 58 -14.31 -22.78 14.82
CA TRP A 58 -15.07 -23.13 13.63
C TRP A 58 -14.28 -24.13 12.76
N PRO A 59 -14.35 -25.43 13.08
CA PRO A 59 -13.53 -26.46 12.43
C PRO A 59 -13.97 -26.80 10.99
N GLU A 60 -15.22 -26.48 10.62
CA GLU A 60 -15.77 -26.81 9.31
C GLU A 60 -15.84 -25.61 8.37
N GLY A 61 -15.31 -25.74 7.14
CA GLY A 61 -15.35 -24.70 6.12
C GLY A 61 -14.02 -23.95 5.92
N LEU A 62 -14.07 -22.80 5.24
CA LEU A 62 -12.87 -22.03 4.94
C LEU A 62 -12.34 -21.35 6.22
N ASN A 63 -11.07 -21.56 6.52
CA ASN A 63 -10.43 -20.91 7.66
C ASN A 63 -10.13 -19.44 7.35
N ALA A 64 -11.03 -18.52 7.70
CA ALA A 64 -10.85 -17.09 7.42
C ALA A 64 -9.85 -16.38 8.35
N GLY A 65 -9.21 -17.08 9.31
CA GLY A 65 -8.28 -16.49 10.27
C GLY A 65 -7.17 -15.63 9.63
N PRO A 66 -6.39 -16.16 8.67
CA PRO A 66 -5.41 -15.39 7.90
C PRO A 66 -5.98 -14.14 7.21
N LEU A 67 -7.18 -14.27 6.64
CA LEU A 67 -7.86 -13.17 5.94
C LEU A 67 -8.28 -12.06 6.89
N VAL A 68 -8.69 -12.39 8.11
CA VAL A 68 -8.98 -11.40 9.16
C VAL A 68 -7.73 -10.63 9.54
N VAL A 69 -6.59 -11.31 9.71
CA VAL A 69 -5.30 -10.65 10.03
C VAL A 69 -4.90 -9.65 8.95
N ILE A 70 -5.01 -10.04 7.68
CA ILE A 70 -4.74 -9.12 6.56
C ILE A 70 -5.73 -7.96 6.56
N SER A 71 -7.02 -8.24 6.80
CA SER A 71 -8.06 -7.20 6.85
C SER A 71 -7.78 -6.17 7.93
N VAL A 72 -7.32 -6.60 9.11
CA VAL A 72 -6.88 -5.70 10.19
C VAL A 72 -5.68 -4.87 9.75
N GLY A 73 -4.69 -5.48 9.08
CA GLY A 73 -3.54 -4.76 8.52
C GLY A 73 -3.93 -3.70 7.49
N MET A 74 -4.93 -4.00 6.65
CA MET A 74 -5.45 -3.05 5.66
C MET A 74 -6.24 -1.92 6.30
N ILE A 75 -7.08 -2.21 7.31
CA ILE A 75 -7.79 -1.18 8.06
C ILE A 75 -6.78 -0.25 8.75
N LEU A 76 -5.73 -0.81 9.37
CA LEU A 76 -4.67 -0.02 10.00
C LEU A 76 -3.99 0.91 8.97
N ALA A 77 -3.63 0.38 7.80
CA ALA A 77 -3.04 1.19 6.73
C ALA A 77 -3.99 2.27 6.21
N ALA A 78 -5.28 1.96 6.05
CA ALA A 78 -6.30 2.90 5.61
C ALA A 78 -6.58 4.01 6.63
N VAL A 79 -6.57 3.71 7.93
CA VAL A 79 -6.69 4.71 9.00
C VAL A 79 -5.49 5.67 8.98
N ILE A 80 -4.28 5.12 8.81
CA ILE A 80 -3.07 5.94 8.72
C ILE A 80 -3.07 6.80 7.44
N ASP A 81 -3.56 6.27 6.32
CA ASP A 81 -3.76 7.07 5.11
C ASP A 81 -4.80 8.18 5.33
N GLY A 82 -5.91 7.88 5.99
CA GLY A 82 -6.95 8.86 6.36
C GLY A 82 -6.42 10.02 7.20
N TRP A 83 -5.53 9.73 8.15
CA TRP A 83 -5.02 10.71 9.10
C TRP A 83 -3.77 11.46 8.60
N ALA A 84 -2.80 10.73 8.04
CA ALA A 84 -1.50 11.27 7.65
C ALA A 84 -1.38 11.53 6.14
N LEU A 85 -2.36 11.11 5.32
CA LEU A 85 -2.34 11.15 3.84
C LEU A 85 -1.07 10.52 3.24
N LYS A 86 -0.47 9.60 3.99
CA LYS A 86 0.76 8.90 3.65
C LYS A 86 0.85 7.59 4.42
N VAL A 87 0.85 6.48 3.69
CA VAL A 87 1.10 5.16 4.26
C VAL A 87 2.61 4.96 4.47
N PRO A 88 3.06 4.58 5.67
CA PRO A 88 4.48 4.39 5.95
C PRO A 88 5.00 3.05 5.42
N ASN A 89 6.23 3.06 4.91
CA ASN A 89 6.88 1.87 4.35
C ASN A 89 7.08 0.75 5.38
N TRP A 90 7.14 1.06 6.68
CA TRP A 90 7.30 0.06 7.74
C TRP A 90 6.05 -0.81 7.95
N ILE A 91 4.89 -0.45 7.37
CA ILE A 91 3.70 -1.31 7.37
C ILE A 91 3.64 -2.11 6.07
N THR A 92 3.74 -1.42 4.94
CA THR A 92 3.50 -2.01 3.63
C THR A 92 4.59 -2.96 3.19
N LEU A 93 5.86 -2.65 3.46
CA LEU A 93 6.97 -3.54 3.09
C LEU A 93 6.94 -4.86 3.89
N PRO A 94 6.76 -4.85 5.23
CA PRO A 94 6.58 -6.10 5.96
C PRO A 94 5.36 -6.89 5.52
N LEU A 95 4.27 -6.21 5.12
CA LEU A 95 3.08 -6.88 4.62
C LEU A 95 3.33 -7.59 3.27
N VAL A 96 4.06 -6.97 2.35
CA VAL A 96 4.50 -7.63 1.10
C VAL A 96 5.42 -8.82 1.42
N LEU A 97 6.43 -8.59 2.25
CA LEU A 97 7.41 -9.62 2.62
C LEU A 97 6.76 -10.79 3.35
N SER A 98 5.77 -10.55 4.20
CA SER A 98 5.05 -11.62 4.90
C SER A 98 4.16 -12.41 3.95
N GLY A 99 3.54 -11.78 2.95
CA GLY A 99 2.79 -12.49 1.91
C GLY A 99 3.70 -13.38 1.06
N TRP A 100 4.90 -12.90 0.72
CA TRP A 100 5.90 -13.72 0.04
C TRP A 100 6.43 -14.85 0.91
N ALA A 101 6.70 -14.58 2.19
CA ALA A 101 7.14 -15.60 3.14
C ALA A 101 6.08 -16.69 3.31
N LEU A 102 4.80 -16.31 3.41
CA LEU A 102 3.69 -17.26 3.45
C LEU A 102 3.63 -18.11 2.18
N GLY A 103 3.71 -17.48 1.00
CA GLY A 103 3.74 -18.22 -0.27
C GLY A 103 4.94 -19.18 -0.37
N ALA A 104 6.11 -18.78 0.13
CA ALA A 104 7.28 -19.65 0.19
C ALA A 104 7.06 -20.82 1.16
N LEU A 105 6.47 -20.60 2.33
CA LEU A 105 6.14 -21.65 3.29
C LEU A 105 5.19 -22.70 2.69
N HIS A 106 4.23 -22.27 1.87
CA HIS A 106 3.34 -23.18 1.14
C HIS A 106 4.09 -24.00 0.08
N ASP A 107 5.02 -23.39 -0.67
CA ASP A 107 5.86 -24.10 -1.64
C ASP A 107 6.78 -25.13 -0.95
N PHE A 108 7.22 -24.86 0.28
CA PHE A 108 7.98 -25.82 1.11
C PHE A 108 7.08 -26.88 1.78
N GLY A 109 5.76 -26.85 1.56
CA GLY A 109 4.82 -27.81 2.13
C GLY A 109 4.61 -27.66 3.64
N VAL A 110 4.95 -26.51 4.22
CA VAL A 110 4.70 -26.23 5.63
C VAL A 110 3.23 -25.83 5.81
N PRO A 111 2.43 -26.57 6.60
CA PRO A 111 1.01 -26.25 6.81
C PRO A 111 0.87 -25.08 7.79
N VAL A 112 1.07 -23.87 7.28
CA VAL A 112 0.98 -22.63 8.08
C VAL A 112 -0.44 -22.07 8.07
N ASP A 113 -1.20 -22.26 7.00
CA ASP A 113 -2.62 -21.98 6.98
C ASP A 113 -3.38 -22.88 5.99
N ALA A 114 -4.67 -22.58 5.77
CA ALA A 114 -5.54 -23.29 4.83
C ALA A 114 -5.37 -22.83 3.37
N GLY A 115 -4.38 -21.97 3.11
CA GLY A 115 -4.10 -21.42 1.80
C GLY A 115 -3.55 -22.46 0.84
N THR A 116 -3.81 -22.22 -0.45
CA THR A 116 -3.39 -23.10 -1.55
C THR A 116 -2.46 -22.41 -2.55
N GLY A 117 -2.11 -21.14 -2.30
CA GLY A 117 -1.18 -20.41 -3.13
C GLY A 117 0.28 -20.71 -2.80
N GLY A 118 1.16 -20.13 -3.60
CA GLY A 118 2.61 -20.31 -3.50
C GLY A 118 3.36 -18.99 -3.71
N PHE A 119 4.69 -19.02 -3.62
CA PHE A 119 5.53 -17.83 -3.75
C PHE A 119 5.34 -17.15 -5.11
N GLY A 120 5.26 -17.94 -6.19
CA GLY A 120 5.06 -17.42 -7.54
C GLY A 120 3.76 -16.61 -7.68
N VAL A 121 2.66 -17.12 -7.11
CA VAL A 121 1.35 -16.43 -7.17
C VAL A 121 1.34 -15.19 -6.26
N ALA A 122 2.01 -15.24 -5.10
CA ALA A 122 2.18 -14.08 -4.23
C ALA A 122 2.94 -12.95 -4.92
N VAL A 123 4.04 -13.27 -5.61
CA VAL A 123 4.81 -12.30 -6.39
C VAL A 123 3.96 -11.74 -7.55
N LEU A 124 3.27 -12.59 -8.31
CA LEU A 124 2.38 -12.14 -9.38
C LEU A 124 1.25 -11.25 -8.85
N GLY A 125 0.66 -11.59 -7.70
CA GLY A 125 -0.37 -10.76 -7.05
C GLY A 125 0.17 -9.40 -6.62
N THR A 126 1.41 -9.35 -6.15
CA THR A 126 2.11 -8.09 -5.84
C THR A 126 2.25 -7.22 -7.09
N PHE A 127 2.73 -7.80 -8.20
CA PHE A 127 2.88 -7.08 -9.46
C PHE A 127 1.54 -6.66 -10.05
N MET A 128 0.51 -7.51 -9.97
CA MET A 128 -0.84 -7.16 -10.40
C MET A 128 -1.35 -5.94 -9.62
N GLY A 129 -1.21 -5.93 -8.30
CA GLY A 129 -1.58 -4.79 -7.47
C GLY A 129 -0.83 -3.50 -7.86
N PHE A 130 0.46 -3.61 -8.19
CA PHE A 130 1.26 -2.50 -8.70
C PHE A 130 0.75 -2.00 -10.07
N PHE A 131 0.57 -2.90 -11.04
CA PHE A 131 0.19 -2.54 -12.41
C PHE A 131 -1.21 -1.95 -12.51
N LEU A 132 -2.15 -2.39 -11.67
CA LEU A 132 -3.51 -1.84 -11.63
C LEU A 132 -3.53 -0.36 -11.22
N LEU A 133 -2.64 0.04 -10.31
CA LEU A 133 -2.56 1.42 -9.84
C LEU A 133 -1.48 2.25 -10.56
N LEU A 134 -0.63 1.65 -11.39
CA LEU A 134 0.42 2.34 -12.12
C LEU A 134 -0.08 3.50 -13.00
N PRO A 135 -1.17 3.34 -13.79
CA PRO A 135 -1.71 4.46 -14.58
C PRO A 135 -2.17 5.62 -13.69
N MET A 136 -2.82 5.31 -12.56
CA MET A 136 -3.30 6.30 -11.59
C MET A 136 -2.14 6.98 -10.84
N LEU A 137 -1.04 6.26 -10.60
CA LEU A 137 0.17 6.83 -10.00
C LEU A 137 0.88 7.77 -10.99
N ALA A 138 0.96 7.41 -12.26
CA ALA A 138 1.65 8.19 -13.30
C ALA A 138 1.00 9.57 -13.53
N ILE A 139 -0.33 9.64 -13.47
CA ILE A 139 -1.11 10.89 -13.49
C ILE A 139 -1.21 11.57 -12.11
N ARG A 140 -0.53 11.02 -11.09
CA ARG A 140 -0.59 11.44 -9.68
C ARG A 140 -2.01 11.55 -9.09
N GLY A 141 -2.92 10.74 -9.60
CA GLY A 141 -4.27 10.60 -9.06
C GLY A 141 -4.30 9.85 -7.73
N VAL A 142 -3.34 8.95 -7.49
CA VAL A 142 -3.24 8.12 -6.28
C VAL A 142 -1.88 8.30 -5.59
N GLY A 143 -1.80 8.08 -4.28
CA GLY A 143 -0.56 8.17 -3.52
C GLY A 143 0.35 6.95 -3.73
N GLU A 144 1.67 7.14 -3.63
CA GLU A 144 2.62 6.02 -3.61
C GLU A 144 2.36 5.04 -2.46
N GLY A 145 1.75 5.51 -1.37
CA GLY A 145 1.35 4.68 -0.24
C GLY A 145 0.26 3.67 -0.60
N ASP A 146 -0.75 4.11 -1.36
CA ASP A 146 -1.87 3.27 -1.79
C ASP A 146 -1.42 2.13 -2.69
N VAL A 147 -0.48 2.42 -3.60
CA VAL A 147 0.14 1.41 -4.47
C VAL A 147 0.84 0.33 -3.64
N LYS A 148 1.61 0.73 -2.63
CA LYS A 148 2.31 -0.22 -1.75
C LYS A 148 1.34 -1.04 -0.90
N MET A 149 0.23 -0.43 -0.47
CA MET A 149 -0.83 -1.15 0.24
C MET A 149 -1.47 -2.21 -0.66
N GLN A 150 -1.81 -1.85 -1.90
CA GLN A 150 -2.37 -2.77 -2.89
C GLN A 150 -1.39 -3.90 -3.24
N MET A 151 -0.09 -3.61 -3.32
CA MET A 151 0.96 -4.61 -3.52
C MET A 151 1.03 -5.60 -2.36
N GLY A 152 1.04 -5.13 -1.11
CA GLY A 152 1.06 -5.98 0.08
C GLY A 152 -0.17 -6.86 0.16
N PHE A 153 -1.32 -6.28 -0.12
CA PHE A 153 -2.57 -7.02 -0.22
C PHE A 153 -2.52 -8.10 -1.30
N GLY A 154 -2.08 -7.74 -2.52
CA GLY A 154 -1.96 -8.68 -3.63
C GLY A 154 -0.99 -9.83 -3.35
N ALA A 155 0.09 -9.57 -2.59
CA ALA A 155 1.02 -10.61 -2.12
C ALA A 155 0.31 -11.67 -1.28
N TRP A 156 -0.46 -11.24 -0.28
CA TRP A 156 -1.16 -12.14 0.63
C TRP A 156 -2.29 -12.90 -0.04
N VAL A 157 -3.12 -12.23 -0.84
CA VAL A 157 -4.22 -12.90 -1.53
C VAL A 157 -3.72 -13.88 -2.58
N GLY A 158 -2.59 -13.58 -3.24
CA GLY A 158 -1.90 -14.53 -4.10
C GLY A 158 -1.40 -15.76 -3.33
N ALA A 159 -0.83 -15.57 -2.14
CA ALA A 159 -0.37 -16.66 -1.28
C ALA A 159 -1.51 -17.51 -0.69
N TYR A 160 -2.63 -16.91 -0.33
CA TYR A 160 -3.75 -17.60 0.32
C TYR A 160 -4.66 -18.32 -0.68
N PHE A 161 -5.15 -17.62 -1.72
CA PHE A 161 -6.12 -18.22 -2.67
C PHE A 161 -5.45 -18.98 -3.82
N GLY A 162 -4.18 -18.69 -4.15
CA GLY A 162 -3.46 -19.43 -5.18
C GLY A 162 -4.11 -19.43 -6.57
N THR A 163 -3.78 -20.45 -7.36
CA THR A 163 -4.41 -20.71 -8.67
C THR A 163 -5.60 -21.66 -8.58
N THR A 164 -5.73 -22.41 -7.49
CA THR A 164 -6.72 -23.48 -7.36
C THR A 164 -7.24 -23.48 -5.93
N SER A 165 -8.02 -22.47 -5.57
CA SER A 165 -8.70 -22.42 -4.27
C SER A 165 -9.88 -23.40 -4.25
N PRO A 166 -10.16 -24.07 -3.11
CA PRO A 166 -11.39 -24.85 -2.91
C PRO A 166 -12.67 -24.05 -3.16
N THR A 167 -12.59 -22.73 -3.01
CA THR A 167 -13.69 -21.78 -3.24
C THR A 167 -13.83 -21.35 -4.71
N GLY A 168 -13.03 -21.89 -5.64
CA GLY A 168 -13.03 -21.52 -7.06
C GLY A 168 -12.44 -20.13 -7.35
N LEU A 169 -11.92 -19.44 -6.34
CA LEU A 169 -11.31 -18.12 -6.46
C LEU A 169 -9.85 -18.22 -6.90
N HIS A 170 -9.50 -17.48 -7.96
CA HIS A 170 -8.11 -17.24 -8.34
C HIS A 170 -7.57 -16.01 -7.60
N GLY A 171 -6.41 -16.11 -6.95
CA GLY A 171 -5.80 -15.00 -6.21
C GLY A 171 -5.65 -13.72 -7.04
N LEU A 172 -5.25 -13.83 -8.31
CA LEU A 172 -5.16 -12.66 -9.21
C LEU A 172 -6.52 -12.05 -9.53
N GLY A 173 -7.56 -12.90 -9.66
CA GLY A 173 -8.94 -12.44 -9.87
C GLY A 173 -9.46 -11.67 -8.67
N VAL A 174 -9.15 -12.11 -7.46
CA VAL A 174 -9.49 -11.40 -6.22
C VAL A 174 -8.86 -10.01 -6.19
N VAL A 175 -7.59 -9.88 -6.56
CA VAL A 175 -6.91 -8.58 -6.62
C VAL A 175 -7.57 -7.64 -7.63
N PHE A 176 -7.91 -8.15 -8.81
CA PHE A 176 -8.57 -7.38 -9.86
C PHE A 176 -9.97 -6.91 -9.45
N TRP A 177 -10.81 -7.82 -8.94
CA TRP A 177 -12.17 -7.48 -8.54
C TRP A 177 -12.20 -6.57 -7.30
N ALA A 178 -11.33 -6.81 -6.32
CA ALA A 178 -11.18 -5.93 -5.17
C ALA A 178 -10.80 -4.50 -5.61
N PHE A 179 -9.93 -4.36 -6.61
CA PHE A 179 -9.61 -3.07 -7.21
C PHE A 179 -10.83 -2.43 -7.90
N CYS A 180 -11.60 -3.19 -8.68
CA CYS A 180 -12.82 -2.69 -9.34
C CYS A 180 -13.85 -2.20 -8.31
N PHE A 181 -14.12 -2.97 -7.24
CA PHE A 181 -14.99 -2.55 -6.15
C PHE A 181 -14.42 -1.30 -5.44
N GLY A 182 -13.12 -1.26 -5.18
CA GLY A 182 -12.44 -0.09 -4.61
C GLY A 182 -12.57 1.16 -5.49
N ALA A 183 -12.50 1.02 -6.82
CA ALA A 183 -12.70 2.11 -7.77
C ALA A 183 -14.15 2.62 -7.76
N ILE A 184 -15.14 1.72 -7.66
CA ILE A 184 -16.57 2.09 -7.54
C ILE A 184 -16.81 2.86 -6.23
N VAL A 185 -16.32 2.32 -5.11
CA VAL A 185 -16.44 2.98 -3.79
C VAL A 185 -15.71 4.33 -3.82
N GLY A 186 -14.51 4.39 -4.38
CA GLY A 186 -13.74 5.63 -4.52
C GLY A 186 -14.46 6.67 -5.36
N GLY A 187 -15.09 6.26 -6.46
CA GLY A 187 -15.95 7.11 -7.28
C GLY A 187 -17.16 7.65 -6.51
N ALA A 188 -17.83 6.80 -5.73
CA ALA A 188 -18.95 7.22 -4.87
C ALA A 188 -18.51 8.24 -3.81
N PHE A 189 -17.39 8.00 -3.11
CA PHE A 189 -16.80 8.95 -2.16
C PHE A 189 -16.46 10.29 -2.84
N GLY A 190 -15.85 10.23 -4.02
CA GLY A 190 -15.56 11.42 -4.82
C GLY A 190 -16.83 12.21 -5.14
N MET A 191 -17.90 11.55 -5.60
CA MET A 191 -19.18 12.19 -5.88
C MET A 191 -19.79 12.85 -4.64
N VAL A 192 -19.79 12.17 -3.49
CA VAL A 192 -20.29 12.72 -2.22
C VAL A 192 -19.54 14.00 -1.84
N ILE A 193 -18.22 14.03 -1.98
CA ILE A 193 -17.41 15.21 -1.66
C ILE A 193 -17.71 16.36 -2.64
N ILE A 194 -17.88 16.06 -3.92
CA ILE A 194 -18.26 17.07 -4.93
C ILE A 194 -19.63 17.68 -4.59
N LEU A 195 -20.60 16.84 -4.22
CA LEU A 195 -21.95 17.26 -3.82
C LEU A 195 -21.91 18.18 -2.59
N ILE A 196 -21.19 17.80 -1.55
CA ILE A 196 -21.07 18.57 -0.30
C ILE A 196 -20.40 19.92 -0.55
N ARG A 197 -19.34 19.96 -1.39
CA ARG A 197 -18.58 21.20 -1.64
C ARG A 197 -19.21 22.09 -2.70
N ARG A 198 -20.20 21.61 -3.45
CA ARG A 198 -20.91 22.32 -4.54
C ARG A 198 -19.98 22.87 -5.65
N GLN A 199 -18.77 22.33 -5.80
CA GLN A 199 -17.74 22.80 -6.75
C GLN A 199 -17.78 22.05 -8.09
N PHE A 200 -18.96 21.89 -8.69
CA PHE A 200 -19.15 21.04 -9.89
C PHE A 200 -18.32 21.50 -11.10
N SER A 201 -18.26 22.81 -11.36
CA SER A 201 -17.54 23.36 -12.53
C SER A 201 -16.02 23.16 -12.41
N GLN A 202 -15.44 23.33 -11.22
CA GLN A 202 -14.00 23.13 -11.00
C GLN A 202 -13.63 21.65 -11.11
N ASN A 203 -14.44 20.76 -10.53
CA ASN A 203 -14.20 19.32 -10.60
C ASN A 203 -14.39 18.76 -12.03
N ALA A 204 -15.36 19.28 -12.79
CA ALA A 204 -15.53 18.90 -14.20
C ALA A 204 -14.33 19.32 -15.08
N GLY A 205 -13.73 20.49 -14.81
CA GLY A 205 -12.48 20.92 -15.45
C GLY A 205 -11.32 19.97 -15.14
N ILE A 206 -11.16 19.61 -13.86
CA ILE A 206 -10.15 18.65 -13.40
C ILE A 206 -10.33 17.27 -14.04
N VAL A 207 -11.56 16.77 -14.13
CA VAL A 207 -11.84 15.47 -14.77
C VAL A 207 -11.47 15.49 -16.27
N ARG A 208 -11.80 16.56 -17.00
CA ARG A 208 -11.42 16.70 -18.41
C ARG A 208 -9.91 16.74 -18.60
N GLU A 209 -9.19 17.45 -17.73
CA GLU A 209 -7.73 17.48 -17.72
C GLU A 209 -7.13 16.09 -17.42
N ILE A 210 -7.70 15.33 -16.48
CA ILE A 210 -7.29 13.93 -16.21
C ILE A 210 -7.49 13.05 -17.44
N PHE A 211 -8.61 13.16 -18.15
CA PHE A 211 -8.86 12.40 -19.39
C PHE A 211 -7.83 12.72 -20.47
N ASN A 212 -7.48 14.00 -20.64
CA ASN A 212 -6.44 14.43 -21.58
C ASN A 212 -5.07 13.85 -21.19
N ASP A 213 -4.72 13.89 -19.90
CA ASP A 213 -3.47 13.29 -19.39
C ASP A 213 -3.43 11.77 -19.61
N LEU A 214 -4.55 11.08 -19.43
CA LEU A 214 -4.66 9.64 -19.67
C LEU A 214 -4.50 9.31 -21.16
N GLN A 215 -5.05 10.15 -22.03
CA GLN A 215 -4.89 10.04 -23.49
C GLN A 215 -3.43 10.33 -23.90
N LEU A 216 -2.77 11.31 -23.28
CA LEU A 216 -1.35 11.61 -23.42
C LEU A 216 -0.44 10.47 -22.93
N PHE A 217 -0.85 9.78 -21.87
CA PHE A 217 -0.18 8.56 -21.39
C PHE A 217 -0.30 7.44 -22.44
N GLY A 218 -1.48 7.26 -23.02
CA GLY A 218 -1.72 6.28 -24.10
C GLY A 218 -0.97 6.56 -25.40
N THR A 219 -0.60 7.82 -25.67
CA THR A 219 0.23 8.21 -26.83
C THR A 219 1.73 8.20 -26.55
N GLY A 220 2.16 7.75 -25.37
CA GLY A 220 3.58 7.56 -25.01
C GLY A 220 4.27 8.79 -24.41
N GLN A 221 3.56 9.90 -24.20
CA GLN A 221 4.12 11.13 -23.61
C GLN A 221 3.98 11.17 -22.07
N VAL A 222 4.40 10.10 -21.40
CA VAL A 222 4.27 9.93 -19.93
C VAL A 222 4.90 11.10 -19.16
N SER A 223 6.06 11.58 -19.58
CA SER A 223 6.77 12.70 -18.94
C SER A 223 6.01 14.04 -19.02
N ALA A 224 5.20 14.24 -20.07
CA ALA A 224 4.39 15.45 -20.23
C ALA A 224 3.15 15.38 -19.32
N ALA A 225 2.47 14.23 -19.29
CA ALA A 225 1.34 13.99 -18.40
C ALA A 225 1.73 14.13 -16.92
N THR A 226 2.86 13.53 -16.49
CA THR A 226 3.31 13.65 -15.10
C THR A 226 3.69 15.09 -14.71
N ARG A 227 4.28 15.87 -15.62
CA ARG A 227 4.59 17.30 -15.39
C ARG A 227 3.32 18.14 -15.23
N GLN A 228 2.34 17.94 -16.09
CA GLN A 228 1.03 18.61 -16.01
C GLN A 228 0.31 18.23 -14.70
N ALA A 229 0.29 16.95 -14.35
CA ALA A 229 -0.26 16.47 -13.09
C ALA A 229 0.45 17.07 -11.85
N GLN A 230 1.77 17.23 -11.89
CA GLN A 230 2.52 17.85 -10.79
C GLN A 230 2.17 19.33 -10.60
N ALA A 231 1.95 20.07 -11.68
CA ALA A 231 1.54 21.48 -11.61
C ALA A 231 0.13 21.64 -10.99
N ARG A 232 -0.77 20.67 -11.20
CA ARG A 232 -2.14 20.70 -10.64
C ARG A 232 -2.21 20.31 -9.16
N ARG A 233 -1.22 19.57 -8.64
CA ARG A 233 -1.22 19.03 -7.27
C ARG A 233 -1.40 20.09 -6.18
N SER A 234 -1.00 21.34 -6.43
CA SER A 234 -1.18 22.47 -5.50
C SER A 234 -2.64 22.94 -5.36
N ARG A 235 -3.48 22.69 -6.37
CA ARG A 235 -4.89 23.08 -6.42
C ARG A 235 -5.83 21.92 -6.02
N TRP A 236 -5.30 20.71 -5.91
CA TRP A 236 -6.09 19.51 -5.60
C TRP A 236 -6.25 19.27 -4.10
N THR A 237 -7.47 18.92 -3.70
CA THR A 237 -7.73 18.37 -2.38
C THR A 237 -7.37 16.89 -2.42
N LYS A 238 -6.37 16.50 -1.63
CA LYS A 238 -5.98 15.09 -1.49
C LYS A 238 -7.13 14.32 -0.83
N LEU A 239 -7.56 13.25 -1.47
CA LEU A 239 -8.50 12.30 -0.89
C LEU A 239 -7.71 11.12 -0.32
N PRO A 240 -8.10 10.57 0.84
CA PRO A 240 -7.52 9.34 1.35
C PRO A 240 -8.02 8.16 0.53
N TYR A 241 -7.26 7.77 -0.49
CA TYR A 241 -7.63 6.69 -1.42
C TYR A 241 -7.46 5.30 -0.80
N GLY A 242 -6.70 5.18 0.29
CA GLY A 242 -6.56 3.92 1.03
C GLY A 242 -7.87 3.44 1.65
N ILE A 243 -8.74 4.35 2.10
CA ILE A 243 -10.03 3.99 2.71
C ILE A 243 -10.97 3.33 1.69
N PRO A 244 -11.28 3.94 0.52
CA PRO A 244 -12.10 3.29 -0.50
C PRO A 244 -11.54 1.95 -1.00
N LEU A 245 -10.22 1.84 -1.17
CA LEU A 245 -9.58 0.58 -1.57
C LEU A 245 -9.75 -0.51 -0.51
N CYS A 246 -9.56 -0.18 0.76
CA CYS A 246 -9.77 -1.12 1.87
C CYS A 246 -11.23 -1.56 1.97
N VAL A 247 -12.18 -0.62 1.82
CA VAL A 247 -13.62 -0.92 1.85
C VAL A 247 -14.02 -1.81 0.69
N GLY A 248 -13.58 -1.50 -0.54
CA GLY A 248 -13.87 -2.32 -1.72
C GLY A 248 -13.32 -3.74 -1.60
N PHE A 249 -12.13 -3.89 -1.02
CA PHE A 249 -11.54 -5.18 -0.74
C PHE A 249 -12.34 -6.01 0.28
N ILE A 250 -12.62 -5.44 1.46
CA ILE A 250 -13.36 -6.15 2.52
C ILE A 250 -14.76 -6.51 2.01
N MET A 251 -15.40 -5.61 1.27
CA MET A 251 -16.70 -5.86 0.65
C MET A 251 -16.66 -7.03 -0.32
N TYR A 252 -15.64 -7.10 -1.18
CA TYR A 252 -15.48 -8.21 -2.12
C TYR A 252 -15.22 -9.54 -1.42
N LEU A 253 -14.35 -9.57 -0.40
CA LEU A 253 -14.15 -10.79 0.39
C LEU A 253 -15.41 -11.23 1.12
N LEU A 254 -16.11 -10.30 1.77
CA LEU A 254 -17.36 -10.61 2.47
C LEU A 254 -18.41 -11.15 1.48
N TYR A 255 -18.53 -10.53 0.31
CA TYR A 255 -19.42 -11.01 -0.74
C TYR A 255 -19.07 -12.44 -1.19
N MET A 256 -17.81 -12.70 -1.49
CA MET A 256 -17.39 -14.00 -2.00
C MET A 256 -17.38 -15.11 -0.93
N LEU A 257 -17.09 -14.78 0.33
CA LEU A 257 -16.89 -15.77 1.40
C LEU A 257 -18.11 -15.98 2.29
N VAL A 258 -19.03 -15.01 2.37
CA VAL A 258 -20.21 -15.09 3.25
C VAL A 258 -21.50 -15.18 2.46
N LEU A 259 -21.61 -14.48 1.32
CA LEU A 259 -22.84 -14.43 0.52
C LEU A 259 -22.88 -15.47 -0.61
N MET A 260 -21.71 -15.94 -1.06
CA MET A 260 -21.56 -16.88 -2.19
C MET A 260 -20.95 -18.23 -1.78
N ALA A 261 -20.68 -18.45 -0.49
CA ALA A 261 -20.24 -19.72 0.11
C ALA A 261 -21.45 -20.55 0.56
#